data_AF-A0A1G6PJR6-F1
#
_entry.id   AF-A0A1G6PJR6-F1
#
_cell.length_a   1.000
_cell.length_b   1.000
_cell.length_c   1.000
_cell.angle_alpha   90.00
_cell.angle_beta   90.00
_cell.angle_gamma   90.00
#
_symmetry.space_group_name_H-M   'P 1'
#
loop_
_entity.id
_entity.type
_entity.pdbx_description
1 polymer ?
#
loop_
_entity_poly.entity_id
_entity_poly.type
_entity_poly.pdbx_seq_one_letter_code
_entity_poly.pdbx_strand_id
1 'polypeptide(L)' 'MKHAQQEEFIHFAMDLEFLLRKKKDWRLVVKNILFKEGDIIENAEKAEDKAEVE' A
#
# COMPACT_ATOMS: atom_id res chain seq x y z
N MET A 1 -19.97 13.17 -12.07
CA MET A 1 -19.46 12.87 -10.71
C MET A 1 -18.83 11.49 -10.60
N LYS A 2 -19.51 10.38 -10.96
CA LYS A 2 -18.90 9.03 -10.92
C LYS A 2 -17.64 8.87 -11.79
N HIS A 3 -17.61 9.51 -12.96
CA HIS A 3 -16.44 9.48 -13.85
C HIS A 3 -15.22 10.15 -13.22
N ALA A 4 -15.41 11.33 -12.62
CA ALA A 4 -14.35 12.03 -11.90
C ALA A 4 -13.80 11.21 -10.72
N GLN A 5 -14.64 10.49 -9.97
CA GLN A 5 -14.16 9.64 -8.87
C GLN A 5 -13.24 8.49 -9.35
N GLN A 6 -13.52 7.94 -10.53
CA GLN A 6 -12.66 6.89 -11.11
C GLN A 6 -11.33 7.45 -11.58
N GLU A 7 -11.34 8.62 -12.21
CA GLU A 7 -10.10 9.31 -12.63
C GLU A 7 -9.22 9.67 -11.43
N GLU A 8 -9.80 10.22 -10.35
CA GLU A 8 -9.05 10.54 -9.14
C GLU A 8 -8.50 9.29 -8.44
N PHE A 9 -9.20 8.16 -8.49
CA PHE A 9 -8.67 6.90 -7.97
C PHE A 9 -7.44 6.42 -8.76
N ILE A 10 -7.44 6.62 -10.09
CA ILE A 10 -6.27 6.32 -10.93
C ILE A 10 -5.10 7.22 -10.55
N HIS A 11 -5.32 8.53 -10.38
CA HIS A 11 -4.27 9.45 -9.93
C HIS A 11 -3.71 9.05 -8.57
N PHE A 12 -4.57 8.72 -7.61
CA PHE A 12 -4.16 8.22 -6.29
C PHE A 12 -3.30 6.95 -6.40
N ALA A 13 -3.71 5.98 -7.22
CA ALA A 13 -2.96 4.75 -7.42
C ALA A 13 -1.58 5.00 -8.07
N MET A 14 -1.50 5.94 -9.01
CA MET A 14 -0.25 6.34 -9.65
C MET A 14 0.73 7.00 -8.66
N ASP A 15 0.24 7.93 -7.84
CA ASP A 15 1.04 8.62 -6.82
C ASP A 15 1.53 7.66 -5.74
N LEU A 16 0.67 6.74 -5.30
CA LEU A 16 1.05 5.68 -4.37
C LEU A 16 2.18 4.82 -4.95
N GLU A 17 2.04 4.30 -6.17
CA GLU A 17 3.09 3.50 -6.81
C GLU A 17 4.41 4.26 -6.95
N PHE A 18 4.37 5.55 -7.29
CA PHE A 18 5.57 6.39 -7.32
C PHE A 18 6.27 6.44 -5.95
N LEU A 19 5.52 6.63 -4.87
CA LEU A 19 6.06 6.65 -3.51
C LEU A 19 6.66 5.30 -3.12
N LEU A 20 5.99 4.19 -3.43
CA LEU A 20 6.48 2.83 -3.14
C LEU A 20 7.77 2.48 -3.90
N ARG A 21 8.02 3.09 -5.07
CA ARG A 21 9.31 2.97 -5.75
C ARG A 21 10.43 3.72 -5.04
N LYS A 22 10.11 4.78 -4.30
CA LYS A 22 11.07 5.63 -3.58
C LYS A 22 11.32 5.16 -2.14
N LYS A 23 10.34 4.53 -1.50
CA LYS A 23 10.38 4.10 -0.10
C LYS A 23 10.29 2.57 -0.04
N LYS A 24 11.44 1.91 0.02
CA LYS A 24 11.52 0.43 -0.01
C LYS A 24 10.78 -0.21 1.16
N ASP A 25 10.88 0.37 2.35
CA ASP A 25 10.25 -0.16 3.56
C ASP A 25 8.72 -0.07 3.46
N TRP A 26 8.21 1.05 2.93
CA TRP A 26 6.78 1.20 2.67
C TRP A 26 6.31 0.17 1.66
N ARG A 27 7.08 -0.07 0.60
CA ARG A 27 6.77 -1.12 -0.38
C ARG A 27 6.70 -2.51 0.24
N LEU A 28 7.52 -2.81 1.25
CA LEU A 28 7.43 -4.07 1.98
C LEU A 28 6.13 -4.17 2.77
N VAL A 29 5.76 -3.08 3.46
CA VAL A 29 4.52 -3.00 4.24
C VAL A 29 3.29 -3.22 3.36
N VAL A 30 3.11 -2.44 2.29
CA VAL A 30 1.90 -2.56 1.44
C VAL A 30 1.81 -3.87 0.68
N LYS A 31 2.93 -4.57 0.42
CA LYS A 31 2.88 -5.93 -0.15
C LYS A 31 2.23 -6.96 0.78
N ASN A 32 2.20 -6.72 2.08
CA ASN A 32 1.50 -7.58 3.03
C ASN A 32 0.04 -7.18 3.24
N ILE A 33 -0.35 -5.96 2.86
CA ILE A 33 -1.72 -5.45 3.06
C ILE A 33 -2.54 -5.57 1.77
N LEU A 34 -2.02 -5.07 0.64
CA LEU A 34 -2.77 -4.99 -0.61
C LEU A 34 -2.95 -6.38 -1.24
N PHE A 35 -4.16 -6.63 -1.73
CA PHE A 35 -4.55 -7.88 -2.40
C PHE A 35 -4.32 -9.15 -1.56
N LYS A 36 -4.28 -9.00 -0.24
CA LYS A 36 -4.25 -10.11 0.71
C LYS A 36 -5.60 -10.31 1.35
N GLU A 37 -5.93 -11.58 1.56
CA GLU A 37 -7.10 -11.98 2.33
C GLU A 37 -6.87 -11.78 3.83
N GLY A 38 -7.95 -11.77 4.60
CA GLY A 38 -7.92 -11.64 6.06
C GLY A 38 -7.99 -10.20 6.56
N ASP A 39 -7.63 -10.01 7.82
CA ASP A 39 -7.71 -8.72 8.51
C ASP A 39 -6.58 -7.78 8.06
N ILE A 40 -6.95 -6.58 7.64
CA ILE A 40 -6.01 -5.59 7.10
C ILE A 40 -5.11 -4.97 8.17
N ILE A 41 -5.55 -4.92 9.43
CA ILE A 41 -4.78 -4.41 10.57
C ILE A 41 -3.73 -5.44 10.95
N GLU A 42 -4.13 -6.72 11.13
CA GLU A 42 -3.17 -7.78 11.42
C GLU A 42 -2.11 -7.93 10.31
N ASN A 43 -2.52 -7.79 9.05
CA ASN A 43 -1.62 -7.84 7.91
C ASN A 43 -0.62 -6.66 7.89
N ALA A 44 -1.02 -5.48 8.38
CA ALA A 44 -0.16 -4.32 8.51
C ALA A 44 0.86 -4.50 9.64
N GLU A 45 0.42 -4.91 10.84
CA GLU A 45 1.28 -5.13 12.02
C GLU A 45 2.37 -6.18 11.72
N LYS A 46 2.01 -7.31 11.10
CA LYS A 46 2.96 -8.36 10.68
C LYS A 46 3.98 -7.89 9.65
N ALA A 47 3.74 -6.75 9.00
CA ALA A 47 4.64 -6.17 8.01
C ALA A 47 5.61 -5.16 8.63
N GLU A 48 5.18 -4.41 9.64
CA GLU A 48 6.03 -3.52 10.44
C GLU A 48 7.11 -4.31 11.18
N ASP A 49 6.75 -5.42 11.82
CA ASP A 49 7.69 -6.35 12.47
C ASP A 49 8.79 -6.87 11.53
N LYS A 50 8.55 -6.89 10.21
CA LYS A 50 9.54 -7.33 9.21
C LYS A 50 10.37 -6.20 8.64
N ALA A 51 9.84 -4.97 8.67
CA ALA A 51 10.53 -3.78 8.19
C ALA A 51 11.48 -3.21 9.25
N GLU A 52 11.20 -3.42 10.53
CA GLU A 52 12.06 -2.98 11.65
C GLU A 52 13.23 -3.95 11.96
N VAL A 53 13.31 -5.10 11.28
CA VAL A 53 14.28 -6.17 11.56
C VAL A 53 15.50 -6.16 10.59
N GLU A 54 15.62 -5.14 9.73
CA GLU A 54 16.85 -4.85 8.95
C GLU A 54 17.78 -3.85 9.66
#